data_AF-A0A8T6FHV1-F1
#
_entry.id   AF-A0A8T6FHV1-F1
#
_cell.length_a   1.000
_cell.length_b   1.000
_cell.length_c   1.000
_cell.angle_alpha   90.00
_cell.angle_beta   90.00
_cell.angle_gamma   90.00
#
_symmetry.space_group_name_H-M   'P 1'
#
loop_
_entity.id
_entity.type
_entity.pdbx_description
1 polymer ?
#
loop_
_entity_poly.entity_id
_entity_poly.type
_entity_poly.pdbx_seq_one_letter_code
_entity_poly.pdbx_strand_id
1 'polypeptide(L)'
;MDDDALHLLRIFVACEGRIRDMERALGVSYPTVKSRLAGLRETLGFGAEQARRKKAEPKPEEAPEPKTASDTIGRLERGEIDFDEAMRRLQG
;
A
#
# COMPACT_ATOMS: atom_id res chain seq x y z
N MET A 1 5.26 -21.46 0.12
CA MET A 1 4.17 -20.46 0.23
C MET A 1 3.22 -20.94 1.30
N ASP A 2 2.82 -20.04 2.16
CA ASP A 2 1.81 -20.23 3.19
C ASP A 2 0.38 -20.29 2.60
N ASP A 3 -0.55 -20.87 3.35
CA ASP A 3 -1.94 -21.06 2.92
C ASP A 3 -2.66 -19.72 2.68
N ASP A 4 -2.33 -18.69 3.47
CA ASP A 4 -2.89 -17.34 3.32
C ASP A 4 -2.44 -16.68 2.00
N ALA A 5 -1.15 -16.79 1.66
CA ALA A 5 -0.65 -16.33 0.37
C ALA A 5 -1.30 -17.06 -0.82
N LEU A 6 -1.54 -18.37 -0.71
CA LEU A 6 -2.22 -19.15 -1.74
C LEU A 6 -3.70 -18.75 -1.88
N HIS A 7 -4.39 -18.51 -0.76
CA HIS A 7 -5.75 -18.00 -0.74
C HIS A 7 -5.84 -16.63 -1.44
N LEU A 8 -4.94 -15.70 -1.10
CA LEU A 8 -4.87 -14.39 -1.71
C LEU A 8 -4.62 -14.46 -3.22
N LEU A 9 -3.74 -15.36 -3.67
CA LEU A 9 -3.47 -15.57 -5.09
C LEU A 9 -4.71 -16.10 -5.83
N ARG A 10 -5.48 -17.01 -5.22
CA ARG A 10 -6.74 -17.50 -5.80
C ARG A 10 -7.76 -16.37 -5.96
N ILE A 11 -7.90 -15.51 -4.94
CA ILE A 11 -8.78 -14.34 -5.03
C ILE A 11 -8.29 -13.37 -6.10
N PHE A 12 -6.98 -13.11 -6.18
CA PHE A 12 -6.40 -12.25 -7.20
C PHE A 12 -6.76 -12.72 -8.62
N VAL A 13 -6.63 -14.03 -8.89
CA VAL A 13 -6.99 -14.62 -10.20
C VAL A 13 -8.50 -14.54 -10.44
N ALA A 14 -9.33 -14.86 -9.44
CA ALA A 14 -10.79 -14.79 -9.56
C ALA A 14 -11.31 -13.37 -9.83
N CYS A 15 -10.62 -12.35 -9.30
CA CYS A 15 -10.92 -10.94 -9.54
C CYS A 15 -10.20 -10.36 -10.76
N GLU A 16 -9.45 -11.17 -11.52
CA GLU A 16 -8.62 -10.72 -12.66
C GLU A 16 -7.66 -9.57 -12.30
N GLY A 17 -7.18 -9.54 -11.05
CA GLY A 17 -6.31 -8.50 -10.53
C GLY A 17 -6.97 -7.14 -10.27
N ARG A 18 -8.29 -7.03 -10.36
CA ARG A 18 -9.03 -5.80 -10.04
C ARG A 18 -9.07 -5.56 -8.54
N ILE A 19 -8.28 -4.59 -8.05
CA ILE A 19 -8.15 -4.32 -6.60
C ILE A 19 -9.49 -3.98 -5.93
N ARG A 20 -10.36 -3.21 -6.60
CA ARG A 20 -11.71 -2.90 -6.09
C ARG A 20 -12.59 -4.14 -5.90
N ASP A 21 -12.38 -5.18 -6.71
CA ASP A 21 -13.14 -6.42 -6.62
C ASP A 21 -12.56 -7.29 -5.50
N MET A 22 -11.24 -7.25 -5.33
CA MET A 22 -10.55 -7.90 -4.21
C MET A 22 -10.91 -7.28 -2.86
N GLU A 23 -11.05 -5.95 -2.76
CA GLU A 23 -11.53 -5.27 -1.55
C GLU A 23 -12.88 -5.81 -1.10
N ARG A 24 -13.81 -5.92 -2.06
CA ARG A 24 -15.16 -6.44 -1.82
C ARG A 24 -15.13 -7.92 -1.44
N ALA A 25 -14.30 -8.72 -2.10
CA ALA A 25 -14.19 -10.16 -1.83
C ALA A 25 -13.52 -10.45 -0.47
N LEU A 26 -12.54 -9.65 -0.07
CA LEU A 26 -11.78 -9.83 1.18
C LEU A 26 -12.38 -9.07 2.37
N GLY A 27 -13.27 -8.10 2.13
CA GLY A 27 -13.84 -7.25 3.17
C GLY A 27 -12.81 -6.32 3.83
N VAL A 28 -11.79 -5.90 3.09
CA VAL A 28 -10.70 -5.04 3.59
C VAL A 28 -10.54 -3.78 2.73
N SER A 29 -9.85 -2.78 3.27
CA SER A 29 -9.62 -1.51 2.57
C SER A 29 -8.59 -1.66 1.43
N TYR A 30 -8.65 -0.73 0.48
CA TYR A 30 -7.72 -0.65 -0.67
C TYR A 30 -6.24 -0.72 -0.22
N PRO A 31 -5.78 0.07 0.78
CA PRO A 31 -4.40 0.00 1.26
C PRO A 31 -4.02 -1.39 1.79
N THR A 32 -4.95 -2.08 2.45
CA THR A 32 -4.71 -3.44 2.97
C THR A 32 -4.52 -4.44 1.84
N VAL A 33 -5.35 -4.40 0.78
CA VAL A 33 -5.16 -5.27 -0.40
C VAL A 33 -3.81 -5.01 -1.06
N LYS A 34 -3.43 -3.75 -1.23
CA LYS A 34 -2.11 -3.38 -1.79
C LYS A 34 -0.95 -3.93 -0.97
N SER A 35 -0.99 -3.78 0.36
CA SER A 35 0.07 -4.27 1.24
C SER A 35 0.19 -5.80 1.19
N ARG A 36 -0.94 -6.52 1.21
CA ARG A 36 -0.97 -7.98 1.06
C ARG A 36 -0.44 -8.43 -0.30
N LEU A 37 -0.78 -7.74 -1.39
CA LEU A 37 -0.23 -8.01 -2.72
C LEU A 37 1.26 -7.71 -2.82
N ALA A 38 1.78 -6.71 -2.09
CA ALA A 38 3.21 -6.45 -2.02
C ALA A 38 3.93 -7.61 -1.32
N GLY A 39 3.42 -8.10 -0.19
CA GLY A 39 3.94 -9.31 0.46
C GLY A 39 3.90 -10.53 -0.47
N LEU A 40 2.79 -10.73 -1.19
CA LEU A 40 2.66 -11.83 -2.15
C LEU A 40 3.70 -11.74 -3.29
N ARG A 41 4.04 -10.54 -3.76
CA ARG A 41 5.10 -10.34 -4.75
C ARG A 41 6.47 -10.75 -4.23
N GLU A 42 6.77 -10.44 -2.96
CA GLU A 42 8.03 -10.89 -2.33
C GLU A 42 8.08 -12.41 -2.24
N THR A 43 7.00 -13.05 -1.75
CA THR A 43 6.91 -14.52 -1.64
C THR A 43 7.01 -15.22 -3.01
N LEU A 44 6.50 -14.60 -4.08
CA LEU A 44 6.60 -15.09 -5.45
C LEU A 44 8.00 -14.86 -6.09
N GLY A 45 8.90 -14.15 -5.40
CA GLY A 45 10.22 -13.82 -5.92
C GLY A 45 10.27 -12.62 -6.89
N PHE A 46 9.17 -11.86 -7.01
CA PHE A 46 9.11 -10.64 -7.84
C PHE A 46 9.66 -9.40 -7.13
N GLY A 47 10.01 -9.49 -5.85
CA GLY A 47 10.57 -8.38 -5.06
C GLY A 47 11.95 -7.90 -5.50
N ALA A 48 12.84 -8.83 -5.85
CA ALA A 48 14.20 -8.53 -6.30
C ALA A 48 14.22 -7.78 -7.65
N GLU A 49 13.28 -8.09 -8.54
CA GLU A 49 13.07 -7.39 -9.83
C GLU A 49 12.69 -5.91 -9.61
N GLN A 50 11.83 -5.61 -8.63
CA GLN A 50 11.46 -4.23 -8.32
C GLN A 50 12.57 -3.43 -7.65
N ALA A 51 13.35 -4.04 -6.75
CA ALA A 51 14.52 -3.39 -6.15
C ALA A 51 15.56 -3.01 -7.22
N ARG A 52 15.69 -3.83 -8.27
CA ARG A 52 16.59 -3.58 -9.40
C ARG A 52 16.04 -2.50 -10.34
N ARG A 53 14.73 -2.49 -10.62
CA ARG A 53 14.06 -1.45 -11.43
C ARG A 53 14.07 -0.08 -10.75
N LYS A 54 13.75 -0.01 -9.45
CA LYS A 54 13.83 1.24 -8.65
C LYS A 54 15.24 1.83 -8.58
N LYS A 55 16.29 1.03 -8.81
CA LYS A 55 17.69 1.48 -8.84
C LYS A 55 18.14 1.96 -10.23
N ALA A 56 17.37 1.64 -11.28
CA ALA A 56 17.68 1.96 -12.67
C ALA A 56 16.90 3.17 -13.20
N GLU A 57 15.79 3.54 -12.57
CA GLU A 57 15.19 4.86 -12.78
C GLU A 57 16.07 5.91 -12.07
N PRO A 58 16.57 6.95 -12.77
CA PRO A 58 17.12 8.09 -12.07
C PRO A 58 16.01 8.64 -11.19
N LYS A 59 16.20 8.59 -9.86
CA LYS A 59 15.39 9.36 -8.91
C LYS A 59 15.36 10.79 -9.47
N PRO A 60 14.22 11.34 -9.91
CA PRO A 60 14.11 12.78 -10.05
C PRO A 60 14.48 13.33 -8.67
N GLU A 61 15.38 14.30 -8.67
CA GLU A 61 15.68 15.12 -7.52
C GLU A 61 14.41 15.47 -6.74
N GLU A 62 14.58 15.50 -5.43
CA GLU A 62 13.67 16.04 -4.44
C GLU A 62 12.87 17.23 -4.98
N ALA A 63 11.65 16.97 -5.40
CA ALA A 63 10.60 17.97 -5.52
C ALA A 63 9.55 17.63 -4.43
N PRO A 64 9.10 18.62 -3.62
CA PRO A 64 8.27 18.37 -2.46
C PRO A 64 6.87 17.96 -2.94
N GLU A 65 6.51 16.68 -2.78
CA GLU A 65 5.14 16.24 -3.04
C GLU A 65 4.18 16.84 -2.01
N PRO A 66 2.95 17.22 -2.40
CA PRO A 66 2.01 17.94 -1.54
C PRO A 66 1.63 17.10 -0.32
N LYS A 67 2.12 17.56 0.84
CA LYS A 67 1.92 17.06 2.18
C LYS A 67 0.53 17.43 2.69
N THR A 68 -0.47 16.54 2.67
CA THR A 68 -1.70 16.84 3.46
C THR A 68 -2.35 15.62 4.09
N ALA A 69 -2.63 14.53 3.37
CA ALA A 69 -3.39 13.42 3.96
C ALA A 69 -2.53 12.27 4.51
N SER A 70 -1.63 11.71 3.69
CA SER A 70 -0.87 10.51 4.08
C SER A 70 0.16 10.79 5.17
N ASP A 71 0.73 12.01 5.19
CA ASP A 71 1.67 12.44 6.24
C ASP A 71 0.95 12.62 7.58
N THR A 72 -0.23 13.25 7.57
CA THR A 72 -1.04 13.49 8.76
C THR A 72 -1.47 12.18 9.43
N ILE A 73 -1.91 11.18 8.65
CA ILE A 73 -2.26 9.85 9.18
C ILE A 73 -1.04 9.19 9.83
N GLY A 74 0.12 9.21 9.17
CA GLY A 74 1.34 8.62 9.72
C GLY A 74 1.83 9.30 11.00
N ARG A 75 1.62 10.61 11.14
CA ARG A 75 1.98 11.37 12.35
C ARG A 75 1.03 11.09 13.52
N LEU A 76 -0.25 10.87 13.24
CA LEU A 76 -1.24 10.44 14.25
C LEU A 76 -0.91 9.04 14.79
N GLU A 77 -0.56 8.10 13.91
CA GLU A 77 -0.17 6.73 14.31
C GLU A 77 1.09 6.71 15.19
N ARG A 78 2.02 7.65 14.96
CA ARG A 78 3.24 7.81 15.77
C ARG A 78 3.03 8.63 17.05
N GLY A 79 1.82 9.15 17.29
CA GLY A 79 1.51 10.00 18.44
C GLY A 79 2.19 11.37 18.41
N GLU A 80 2.66 11.81 17.24
CA GLU A 80 3.31 13.11 17.06
C GLU A 80 2.30 14.25 16.98
N ILE A 81 1.03 13.93 16.69
CA ILE A 81 -0.10 14.86 16.65
C ILE A 81 -1.32 14.17 17.26
N ASP A 82 -2.23 14.96 17.83
CA ASP A 82 -3.51 14.45 18.33
C ASP A 82 -4.59 14.38 17.23
N PHE A 83 -5.72 13.77 17.57
CA PHE A 83 -6.83 13.54 16.65
C PHE A 83 -7.43 14.84 16.12
N ASP A 84 -7.56 15.87 16.97
CA ASP A 84 -8.11 17.17 16.59
C ASP A 84 -7.19 17.91 15.61
N GLU A 85 -5.88 17.85 15.84
CA GLU A 85 -4.87 18.43 14.97
C GLU A 85 -4.74 17.69 13.64
N ALA A 86 -4.92 16.37 13.64
CA ALA A 86 -4.98 15.58 12.41
C ALA A 86 -6.19 15.96 11.53
N MET A 87 -7.38 16.10 12.15
CA MET A 87 -8.61 16.45 11.43
C MET A 87 -8.56 17.85 10.80
N ARG A 88 -7.97 18.84 11.49
CA ARG A 88 -7.78 20.19 10.95
C ARG A 88 -6.89 20.23 9.72
N ARG A 89 -5.85 19.37 9.66
CA ARG A 89 -4.93 19.28 8.53
C ARG A 89 -5.49 18.50 7.33
N LEU A 90 -6.52 17.68 7.54
CA LEU A 90 -7.20 16.92 6.49
C LEU A 90 -8.37 17.70 5.84
N GLN A 91 -8.93 18.68 6.55
CA GLN A 91 -10.09 19.46 6.11
C GLN A 91 -9.73 20.85 5.53
N GLY A 92 -8.45 21.19 5.43
CA GLY A 92 -7.93 22.42 4.81
C GLY A 92 -7.06 22.12 3.61
#